data_AF-A0A6M0G8H9-F1
#
_entry.id   AF-A0A6M0G8H9-F1
#
_cell.length_a   1.000
_cell.length_b   1.000
_cell.length_c   1.000
_cell.angle_alpha   90.00
_cell.angle_beta   90.00
_cell.angle_gamma   90.00
#
_symmetry.space_group_name_H-M   'P 1'
#
loop_
_entity.id
_entity.type
_entity.pdbx_description
1 polymer ?
#
loop_
_entity_poly.entity_id
_entity_poly.type
_entity_poly.pdbx_seq_one_letter_code
_entity_poly.pdbx_strand_id
1 'polypeptide(L)' 'MGKVVKFQRYVNGFCVEQRKSDGFVNATAMCVAHDKDIAQWFLNRSTLALLNALARRFGKVIFVSSLFRKYFRGLETKD' A
#
# COMPACT_ATOMS: atom_id res chain seq x y z
N MET A 1 5.45 30.10 -5.54
CA MET A 1 5.62 28.72 -5.02
C MET A 1 4.83 28.58 -3.72
N GLY A 2 3.72 27.84 -3.73
CA GLY A 2 2.86 27.69 -2.54
C GLY A 2 3.55 26.85 -1.46
N LYS A 3 3.57 27.36 -0.22
CA LYS A 3 4.13 26.67 0.95
C LYS A 3 3.34 25.38 1.17
N VAL A 4 3.98 24.22 0.99
CA VAL A 4 3.34 22.91 1.22
C VAL A 4 3.05 22.79 2.71
N VAL A 5 1.81 23.04 3.12
CA VAL A 5 1.41 22.92 4.52
C VAL A 5 1.24 21.43 4.83
N LYS A 6 2.10 20.87 5.66
CA LYS A 6 1.96 19.52 6.22
C LYS A 6 1.40 19.61 7.63
N PHE A 7 0.75 18.56 8.09
CA PHE A 7 0.42 18.39 9.49
C PHE A 7 0.69 16.95 9.93
N GLN A 8 1.05 16.81 11.19
CA GLN A 8 1.42 15.54 11.80
C GLN A 8 0.18 14.94 12.47
N ARG A 9 -0.01 13.64 12.27
CA ARG A 9 -1.01 12.83 12.97
C ARG A 9 -0.29 11.67 13.65
N TYR A 10 -0.78 11.26 14.81
CA TYR A 10 -0.28 10.07 15.47
C TYR A 10 -1.19 8.88 15.18
N VAL A 11 -0.59 7.78 14.71
CA VAL A 11 -1.27 6.51 14.46
C VAL A 11 -0.51 5.44 15.22
N ASN A 12 -1.17 4.76 16.16
CA ASN A 12 -0.56 3.75 17.03
C ASN A 12 0.76 4.18 17.69
N GLY A 13 0.87 5.46 18.07
CA GLY A 13 2.08 6.03 18.68
C GLY A 13 3.15 6.52 17.70
N PHE A 14 3.00 6.30 16.40
CA PHE A 14 3.93 6.77 15.37
C PHE A 14 3.44 8.05 14.70
N CYS A 15 4.37 8.98 14.46
CA CYS A 15 4.08 10.23 13.77
C CYS A 15 4.01 10.02 12.26
N VAL A 16 2.88 10.37 11.67
CA VAL A 16 2.56 10.25 10.25
C VAL A 16 2.28 11.65 9.69
N GLU A 17 3.06 12.05 8.68
CA GLU A 17 2.84 13.31 7.98
C GLU A 17 1.74 13.18 6.93
N GLN A 18 0.84 14.17 6.90
CA GLN A 18 -0.15 14.35 5.85
C GLN A 18 -0.04 15.74 5.24
N ARG A 19 -0.07 15.81 3.92
CA ARG A 19 -0.08 17.06 3.16
C ARG A 19 -1.49 17.65 3.18
N LYS A 20 -1.64 18.93 3.55
CA LYS A 20 -2.97 19.58 3.59
C LYS A 20 -3.55 19.86 2.21
N SER A 21 -2.71 20.04 1.19
CA SER A 21 -3.17 20.47 -0.13
C SER A 21 -3.92 19.39 -0.90
N ASP A 22 -3.52 18.12 -0.77
CA ASP A 22 -4.06 17.00 -1.53
C ASP A 22 -4.37 15.77 -0.65
N GLY A 23 -4.13 15.86 0.66
CA GLY A 23 -4.34 14.77 1.59
C GLY A 23 -3.31 13.65 1.51
N PHE A 24 -2.21 13.81 0.76
CA PHE A 24 -1.19 12.76 0.61
C PHE A 24 -0.58 12.37 1.96
N VAL A 25 -0.51 11.06 2.22
CA VAL A 25 0.03 10.48 3.46
C VAL A 25 1.34 9.74 3.18
N ASN A 26 2.32 9.87 4.07
CA ASN A 26 3.54 9.08 4.00
C ASN A 26 3.24 7.59 4.28
N ALA A 27 3.22 6.78 3.22
CA ALA A 27 2.92 5.35 3.28
C ALA A 27 3.92 4.57 4.16
N THR A 28 5.21 4.91 4.12
CA THR A 28 6.24 4.26 4.95
C THR A 28 6.00 4.52 6.43
N ALA A 29 5.65 5.76 6.81
CA ALA A 29 5.35 6.08 8.21
C ALA A 29 4.11 5.31 8.71
N MET A 30 3.10 5.17 7.87
CA MET A 30 1.93 4.35 8.19
C MET A 30 2.23 2.85 8.23
N CYS A 31 3.16 2.34 7.40
CA CYS A 31 3.61 0.94 7.44
C CYS A 31 4.17 0.61 8.82
N VAL A 32 5.10 1.45 9.28
CA VAL A 32 5.70 1.34 10.61
C VAL A 32 4.63 1.43 11.69
N ALA A 33 3.69 2.36 11.56
CA ALA A 33 2.57 2.52 12.50
C ALA A 33 1.68 1.26 12.64
N HIS A 34 1.66 0.39 11.64
CA HIS A 34 0.85 -0.82 11.64
C HIS A 34 1.67 -2.11 11.72
N ASP A 35 2.98 -2.01 11.97
CA ASP A 35 3.91 -3.15 11.95
C ASP A 35 3.80 -3.96 10.64
N LYS A 36 3.81 -3.24 9.50
CA LYS A 36 3.71 -3.83 8.16
C LYS A 36 4.89 -3.44 7.29
N ASP A 37 5.33 -4.37 6.47
CA ASP A 37 6.22 -4.07 5.34
C ASP A 37 5.43 -3.29 4.25
N ILE A 38 6.08 -2.31 3.60
CA ILE A 38 5.52 -1.59 2.45
C ILE A 38 5.17 -2.52 1.28
N ALA A 39 5.93 -3.60 1.09
CA ALA A 39 5.60 -4.65 0.14
C ALA A 39 4.25 -5.34 0.47
N GLN A 40 3.81 -5.24 1.72
CA GLN A 40 2.56 -5.78 2.23
C GLN A 40 1.48 -4.72 2.48
N TRP A 41 1.68 -3.49 1.99
CA TRP A 41 0.73 -2.40 2.19
C TRP A 41 -0.70 -2.73 1.73
N PHE A 42 -0.83 -3.36 0.56
CA PHE A 42 -2.14 -3.79 0.01
C PHE A 42 -2.60 -5.17 0.51
N LEU A 43 -1.78 -5.88 1.29
CA LEU A 43 -2.13 -7.16 1.91
C LEU A 43 -3.02 -6.92 3.14
N ASN A 44 -4.26 -6.55 2.89
CA ASN A 44 -5.31 -6.53 3.91
C ASN A 44 -6.22 -7.76 3.79
N ARG A 45 -6.93 -8.12 4.87
CA ARG A 45 -7.80 -9.31 4.91
C ARG A 45 -8.84 -9.33 3.80
N SER A 46 -9.39 -8.16 3.45
CA SER A 46 -10.34 -8.02 2.34
C SER A 46 -9.70 -8.27 0.97
N THR A 47 -8.47 -7.83 0.73
CA THR A 47 -7.70 -8.12 -0.49
C THR A 47 -7.46 -9.62 -0.61
N LEU A 48 -7.04 -10.27 0.48
CA LEU A 48 -6.85 -11.72 0.52
C LEU A 48 -8.17 -12.47 0.29
N ALA A 49 -9.27 -12.02 0.90
CA ALA A 49 -10.59 -12.62 0.71
C ALA A 49 -11.07 -12.49 -0.74
N LEU A 50 -10.89 -11.33 -1.36
CA LEU A 50 -11.20 -11.10 -2.77
C LEU A 50 -10.35 -12.00 -3.68
N LEU A 51 -9.03 -12.07 -3.44
CA LEU A 51 -8.13 -12.92 -4.22
C LEU A 51 -8.50 -14.40 -4.09
N ASN A 52 -8.88 -14.86 -2.90
CA ASN A 52 -9.40 -16.21 -2.69
C ASN A 52 -10.72 -16.46 -3.43
N ALA A 53 -11.64 -15.50 -3.42
CA ALA A 53 -12.91 -15.60 -4.16
C ALA A 53 -12.67 -15.67 -5.68
N LEU A 54 -11.76 -14.84 -6.20
CA LEU A 54 -11.36 -14.85 -7.61
C LEU A 54 -10.66 -16.17 -7.97
N ALA A 55 -9.74 -16.66 -7.12
CA ALA A 55 -9.05 -17.92 -7.33
C ALA A 55 -10.03 -19.10 -7.44
N ARG A 56 -11.05 -19.15 -6.56
CA ARG A 56 -12.13 -20.15 -6.62
C ARG A 56 -12.94 -20.06 -7.91
N ARG A 57 -13.25 -18.85 -8.37
CA ARG A 57 -14.04 -18.61 -9.58
C ARG A 57 -13.30 -18.97 -10.87
N PHE A 58 -11.99 -18.70 -10.93
CA PHE A 58 -11.18 -18.87 -12.13
C PHE A 58 -10.29 -20.12 -12.12
N GLY A 59 -10.37 -20.95 -11.07
CA GLY A 59 -9.61 -22.20 -10.94
C GLY A 59 -8.09 -22.01 -10.85
N LYS A 60 -7.59 -20.81 -10.52
CA LYS A 60 -6.16 -20.50 -10.45
C LYS A 60 -5.79 -20.07 -9.04
N VAL A 61 -4.79 -20.73 -8.44
CA VAL A 61 -4.21 -20.28 -7.17
C VAL A 61 -3.46 -18.98 -7.45
N ILE A 62 -4.06 -17.86 -7.08
CA ILE A 62 -3.45 -16.55 -7.20
C ILE A 62 -2.62 -16.31 -5.94
N PHE A 63 -1.32 -16.60 -6.00
CA PHE A 63 -0.39 -16.08 -5.01
C PHE A 63 -0.30 -14.58 -5.17
N VAL A 64 -0.50 -13.85 -4.07
CA VAL A 64 -0.45 -12.38 -4.02
C VAL A 64 0.87 -11.85 -4.57
N SER A 65 1.97 -12.58 -4.32
CA SER A 65 3.29 -12.27 -4.87
C SER A 65 3.33 -12.31 -6.40
N SER A 66 2.60 -13.22 -7.05
CA SER A 66 2.55 -13.30 -8.52
C SER A 66 1.78 -12.13 -9.14
N LEU A 67 0.74 -11.64 -8.45
CA LEU A 67 -0.07 -10.52 -8.91
C LEU A 67 0.67 -9.20 -8.68
N PHE A 68 1.33 -9.02 -7.53
CA PHE A 68 2.27 -7.92 -7.32
C PHE A 68 3.36 -7.91 -8.39
N ARG A 69 3.97 -9.06 -8.68
CA ARG A 69 5.04 -9.19 -9.68
C ARG A 69 4.56 -8.99 -11.13
N LYS A 70 3.26 -9.12 -11.40
CA LYS A 70 2.69 -8.87 -12.73
C LYS A 70 2.22 -7.42 -12.90
N TYR A 71 1.69 -6.81 -11.84
CA TYR A 71 1.20 -5.43 -11.88
C TYR A 71 2.30 -4.38 -11.61
N PHE A 72 3.36 -4.72 -10.86
CA PHE A 72 4.50 -3.81 -10.61
C PHE A 72 5.71 -4.04 -11.54
N ARG A 73 5.72 -5.09 -12.37
CA ARG A 73 6.71 -5.24 -13.46
C ARG A 73 6.56 -4.24 -14.62
N GLY A 74 5.68 -3.25 -14.48
CA GLY A 74 5.64 -2.06 -15.34
C GLY A 74 6.49 -0.89 -14.84
N LEU A 75 7.22 -1.04 -13.71
CA LEU A 75 8.01 0.02 -13.09
C LEU A 75 9.52 -0.24 -13.04
N GLU A 76 10.02 -1.31 -13.67
CA GLU A 76 11.46 -1.50 -13.86
C GLU A 76 11.80 -1.54 -15.35
N THR A 77 12.79 -0.69 -15.69
CA THR A 77 13.57 -0.50 -16.93
C THR A 77 12.98 0.37 -18.06
N LYS A 78 13.11 1.68 -17.86
CA LYS A 78 13.76 2.55 -18.86
C LYS A 78 14.92 3.29 -18.17
N ASP A 79 16.08 2.63 -18.21
CA ASP A 79 17.36 3.32 -18.40
C ASP A 79 17.77 3.09 -19.86
#